data_AF-X1B3K3-F1
#
_entry.id   AF-X1B3K3-F1
#
_cell.length_a   1.000
_cell.length_b   1.000
_cell.length_c   1.000
_cell.angle_alpha   90.00
_cell.angle_beta   90.00
_cell.angle_gamma   90.00
#
_symmetry.space_group_name_H-M   'P 1'
#
loop_
_entity.id
_entity.type
_entity.pdbx_description
1 polymer ?
#
loop_
_entity_poly.entity_id
_entity_poly.type
_entity_poly.pdbx_seq_one_letter_code
_entity_poly.pdbx_strand_id
1 'polypeptide(L)' 'MTVTAKSQKITDDQIKEYQPLVKSIACKFKNSGEPLEDLEQVGYIGLINAINLYNQNRGIKFITYATWLISGEIRHYIRD' A
#
# COMPACT_ATOMS: atom_id res chain seq x y z
N MET A 1 -8.60 16.53 -22.76
CA MET A 1 -9.25 15.48 -21.95
C MET A 1 -8.65 15.56 -20.56
N THR A 2 -9.39 16.15 -19.62
CA THR A 2 -8.92 16.48 -18.28
C THR A 2 -8.86 15.24 -17.41
N VAL A 3 -7.66 14.67 -17.20
CA VAL A 3 -7.44 13.77 -16.06
C VAL A 3 -7.15 14.66 -14.87
N THR A 4 -8.21 15.21 -14.29
CA THR A 4 -8.13 15.84 -12.98
C THR A 4 -7.83 14.72 -12.00
N ALA A 5 -6.55 14.54 -11.65
CA ALA A 5 -6.17 13.78 -10.47
C ALA A 5 -6.89 14.46 -9.31
N LYS A 6 -8.05 13.94 -8.90
CA LYS A 6 -8.66 14.33 -7.63
C LYS A 6 -7.59 14.01 -6.60
N SER A 7 -6.98 15.04 -6.03
CA SER A 7 -6.27 14.92 -4.76
C SER A 7 -7.32 14.53 -3.73
N GLN A 8 -7.65 13.23 -3.70
CA GLN A 8 -8.54 12.66 -2.72
C GLN A 8 -7.84 12.88 -1.39
N LYS A 9 -8.46 13.68 -0.53
CA LYS A 9 -7.92 13.93 0.81
C LYS A 9 -7.92 12.57 1.51
N ILE A 10 -6.75 11.96 1.67
CA ILE A 10 -6.60 10.69 2.38
C ILE A 10 -7.01 10.97 3.82
N THR A 11 -8.04 10.28 4.30
CA THR A 11 -8.43 10.39 5.70
C THR A 11 -7.75 9.30 6.52
N ASP A 12 -7.41 9.61 7.76
CA ASP A 12 -6.83 8.64 8.69
C ASP A 12 -7.73 7.40 8.85
N ASP A 13 -9.05 7.57 8.72
CA ASP A 13 -10.03 6.49 8.79
C ASP A 13 -9.86 5.49 7.63
N GLN A 14 -9.57 5.96 6.42
CA GLN A 14 -9.30 5.07 5.28
C GLN A 14 -8.00 4.28 5.49
N ILE A 15 -6.96 4.90 6.06
CA ILE A 15 -5.71 4.19 6.35
C ILE A 15 -5.95 3.11 7.41
N LYS A 16 -6.69 3.44 8.48
CA LYS A 16 -7.05 2.50 9.54
C LYS A 16 -7.88 1.32 9.04
N GLU A 17 -8.78 1.53 8.07
CA GLU A 17 -9.57 0.46 7.46
C GLU A 17 -8.67 -0.63 6.84
N TYR A 18 -7.58 -0.24 6.18
CA TYR A 18 -6.66 -1.15 5.50
C TYR A 18 -5.43 -1.54 6.34
N GLN A 19 -5.32 -1.10 7.58
CA GLN A 19 -4.25 -1.48 8.50
C GLN A 19 -4.08 -3.02 8.59
N PRO A 20 -5.14 -3.85 8.75
CA PRO A 20 -4.97 -5.31 8.77
C PRO A 20 -4.37 -5.89 7.48
N LEU A 21 -4.65 -5.28 6.33
CA LEU A 21 -4.08 -5.68 5.04
C LEU A 21 -2.57 -5.41 5.01
N VAL A 22 -2.15 -4.22 5.43
CA VAL A 22 -0.72 -3.84 5.49
C VAL A 22 0.03 -4.81 6.41
N LYS A 23 -0.47 -5.03 7.63
CA LYS A 23 0.13 -5.95 8.60
C LYS A 23 0.21 -7.38 8.08
N SER A 24 -0.85 -7.87 7.44
CA SER A 24 -0.88 -9.21 6.83
C SER A 24 0.18 -9.37 5.75
N ILE A 25 0.41 -8.35 4.92
CA ILE A 25 1.42 -8.38 3.87
C ILE A 25 2.81 -8.26 4.46
N ALA A 26 3.07 -7.30 5.35
CA ALA A 26 4.37 -7.11 6.01
C ALA A 26 4.83 -8.37 6.76
N CYS A 27 3.92 -9.06 7.44
CA CYS A 27 4.22 -10.31 8.15
C CYS A 27 4.75 -11.43 7.23
N LYS A 28 4.42 -11.41 5.93
CA LYS A 28 4.99 -12.36 4.95
C LYS A 28 6.48 -12.13 4.69
N PHE A 29 6.99 -10.93 4.99
CA PHE A 29 8.37 -10.51 4.80
C PHE A 29 9.18 -10.49 6.10
N LYS A 30 8.62 -10.92 7.24
CA LYS A 30 9.28 -10.87 8.57
C LYS A 30 10.62 -11.61 8.67
N ASN A 31 10.90 -12.53 7.74
CA ASN A 31 12.15 -13.31 7.71
C ASN A 31 13.19 -12.70 6.75
N SER A 32 13.00 -11.46 6.30
CA SER A 32 13.92 -10.75 5.41
C SER A 32 15.20 -10.27 6.10
N GLY A 33 15.22 -10.24 7.44
CA GLY A 33 16.30 -9.64 8.24
C GLY A 33 15.95 -8.24 8.77
N GLU A 34 14.93 -7.61 8.19
CA GLU A 34 14.44 -6.30 8.58
C GLU A 34 13.44 -6.37 9.76
N PRO A 35 13.41 -5.36 10.64
CA PRO A 35 12.39 -5.25 11.68
C PRO A 35 10.97 -5.21 11.09
N LEU A 36 10.03 -5.93 11.71
CA LEU A 36 8.64 -5.97 11.22
C LEU A 36 7.99 -4.59 11.22
N GLU A 37 8.33 -3.72 12.16
CA GLU A 37 7.81 -2.35 12.24
C GLU A 37 8.22 -1.51 11.03
N ASP A 38 9.46 -1.66 10.55
CA ASP A 38 9.94 -0.96 9.35
C ASP A 38 9.24 -1.48 8.09
N LEU A 39 9.02 -2.80 8.01
CA LEU A 39 8.23 -3.41 6.93
C LEU A 39 6.77 -2.92 6.95
N GLU A 40 6.16 -2.74 8.13
CA GLU A 40 4.82 -2.18 8.26
C GLU A 40 4.80 -0.71 7.80
N GLN A 41 5.78 0.11 8.19
CA GLN A 41 5.90 1.51 7.78
C GLN A 41 6.01 1.65 6.26
N VAL A 42 6.91 0.91 5.63
CA VAL A 42 7.05 0.87 4.17
C VAL A 42 5.76 0.37 3.52
N GLY A 43 5.10 -0.62 4.14
CA GLY A 43 3.81 -1.10 3.70
C GLY A 43 2.72 -0.02 3.71
N TYR A 44 2.70 0.86 4.70
CA TYR A 44 1.78 2.01 4.73
C TYR A 44 2.07 3.03 3.63
N ILE A 45 3.34 3.25 3.27
CA ILE A 45 3.71 4.09 2.11
C ILE A 45 3.10 3.49 0.83
N GLY A 46 3.22 2.17 0.64
CA GLY A 46 2.59 1.47 -0.48
C GLY A 46 1.06 1.57 -0.50
N LEU A 47 0.41 1.53 0.67
CA LEU A 47 -1.04 1.73 0.79
C LEU A 47 -1.44 3.16 0.41
N ILE A 48 -0.73 4.18 0.89
CA ILE A 48 -0.98 5.58 0.57
C ILE A 48 -0.88 5.80 -0.95
N ASN A 49 0.16 5.24 -1.57
CA ASN A 49 0.33 5.27 -3.02
C ASN A 49 -0.82 4.54 -3.73
N ALA A 50 -1.27 3.40 -3.21
CA ALA A 50 -2.40 2.69 -3.77
C ALA A 50 -3.69 3.51 -3.72
N ILE A 51 -3.99 4.18 -2.61
CA ILE A 51 -5.17 5.05 -2.46
C ILE A 51 -5.10 6.21 -3.48
N ASN A 52 -3.92 6.83 -3.62
CA ASN A 52 -3.73 7.97 -4.52
C ASN A 52 -3.84 7.62 -6.01
N LEU A 53 -3.34 6.44 -6.39
CA LEU A 53 -3.18 6.05 -7.80
C LEU A 53 -4.28 5.10 -8.29
N TYR A 54 -5.11 4.57 -7.40
CA TYR A 54 -6.17 3.65 -7.77
C TYR A 54 -7.20 4.30 -8.69
N ASN A 55 -7.53 3.60 -9.77
CA ASN A 55 -8.55 4.01 -10.71
C ASN A 55 -9.56 2.87 -10.92
N GLN A 56 -10.76 3.06 -10.37
CA GLN A 56 -11.87 2.10 -10.47
C GLN A 56 -12.26 1.75 -11.91
N ASN A 57 -12.03 2.64 -12.88
CA ASN A 57 -12.36 2.41 -14.29
C ASN A 57 -11.48 1.33 -14.95
N ARG A 58 -10.41 0.89 -14.27
CA ARG A 58 -9.55 -0.20 -14.75
C ARG A 58 -10.12 -1.60 -14.46
N GLY A 59 -11.23 -1.71 -13.73
CA GLY A 59 -11.92 -2.98 -13.47
C GLY A 59 -11.21 -3.94 -12.50
N ILE A 60 -10.13 -3.50 -11.85
CA ILE A 60 -9.39 -4.28 -10.85
C ILE A 60 -9.87 -3.85 -9.47
N LYS A 61 -10.09 -4.80 -8.55
CA LYS A 61 -10.46 -4.48 -7.16
C LYS A 61 -9.32 -3.73 -6.46
N PHE A 62 -9.66 -2.74 -5.63
CA PHE A 62 -8.69 -1.97 -4.85
C PHE A 62 -7.73 -2.85 -4.05
N ILE A 63 -8.24 -3.84 -3.31
CA ILE A 63 -7.42 -4.75 -2.50
C ILE A 63 -6.36 -5.47 -3.33
N THR A 64 -6.71 -5.89 -4.55
CA THR A 64 -5.77 -6.54 -5.48
C THR A 64 -4.66 -5.56 -5.89
N TYR A 65 -5.02 -4.32 -6.20
CA TYR A 65 -4.07 -3.28 -6.57
C TYR A 65 -3.15 -2.89 -5.40
N ALA A 66 -3.73 -2.62 -4.23
CA ALA A 66 -3.01 -2.28 -3.01
C ALA A 66 -2.04 -3.38 -2.59
N THR A 67 -2.46 -4.65 -2.65
CA THR A 67 -1.59 -5.79 -2.33
C THR A 67 -0.33 -5.81 -3.20
N TRP A 68 -0.48 -5.49 -4.49
CA TRP A 68 0.64 -5.43 -5.44
C TRP A 68 1.63 -4.31 -5.09
N LEU A 69 1.12 -3.11 -4.81
CA LEU A 69 1.95 -1.96 -4.45
C LEU A 69 2.64 -2.14 -3.10
N ILE A 70 1.90 -2.50 -2.04
CA ILE A 70 2.45 -2.74 -0.70
C ILE A 70 3.57 -3.78 -0.75
N SER A 71 3.33 -4.92 -1.42
CA SER A 71 4.37 -5.96 -1.57
C SER A 71 5.54 -5.52 -2.44
N GLY A 72 5.31 -4.58 -3.37
CA GLY A 72 6.33 -3.99 -4.22
C GLY A 72 7.28 -3.10 -3.43
N GLU A 73 6.72 -2.14 -2.69
CA GLU A 73 7.48 -1.21 -1.84
C GLU A 73 8.32 -1.96 -0.80
N ILE A 74 7.73 -2.95 -0.12
CA ILE A 74 8.46 -3.75 0.87
C ILE A 74 9.62 -4.52 0.23
N ARG A 75 9.42 -5.08 -0.98
CA ARG A 75 10.51 -5.77 -1.69
C ARG A 75 11.60 -4.83 -2.18
N HIS A 76 11.26 -3.58 -2.51
CA HIS A 76 12.25 -2.58 -2.88
C HIS A 76 13.09 -2.21 -1.66
N TYR A 77 12.44 -1.90 -0.52
CA TYR A 77 13.10 -1.60 0.74
C TYR A 77 14.09 -2.69 1.20
N ILE A 78 13.70 -3.98 1.10
CA ILE A 78 14.58 -5.09 1.49
C ILE A 78 15.84 -5.21 0.59
N ARG A 79 15.79 -4.70 -0.64
CA ARG A 79 16.88 -4.84 -1.62
C ARG A 79 17.85 -3.65 -1.62
N ASP A 80 17.38 -2.50 -1.16
CA ASP A 80 18.12 -1.26 -1.12
C ASP A 80 19.04 -1.21 0.12
#